data_AF-A0A962VF22-F1
#
_entry.id   AF-A0A962VF22-F1
#
_cell.length_a   1.000
_cell.length_b   1.000
_cell.length_c   1.000
_cell.angle_alpha   90.00
_cell.angle_beta   90.00
_cell.angle_gamma   90.00
#
_symmetry.space_group_name_H-M   'P 1'
#
loop_
_entity.id
_entity.type
_entity.pdbx_description
1 polymer ?
#
loop_
_entity_poly.entity_id
_entity_poly.type
_entity_poly.pdbx_seq_one_letter_code
_entity_poly.pdbx_strand_id
1 'polypeptide(L)'
;MPLVAHSDLPTFARLAQEGEDVLNVERAQHQDIRELHIGLLNMMPDAALAPTERQFMRLVGSGNRIAQFYVHPFSFDSIERGEQAAEHIHKYYESFADLQEQGLDALIITGANVVGP
;
A
#
# COMPACT_ATOMS: atom_id res chain seq x y z
N MET A 1 -0.13 10.16 14.72
CA MET A 1 -0.62 9.09 15.60
C MET A 1 -1.21 9.75 16.82
N PRO A 2 -2.35 9.29 17.32
CA PRO A 2 -3.02 9.96 18.41
C PRO A 2 -2.31 9.76 19.76
N LEU A 3 -2.35 10.77 20.62
CA LEU A 3 -2.03 10.66 22.04
C LEU A 3 -3.19 9.99 22.78
N VAL A 4 -2.90 9.17 23.79
CA VAL A 4 -3.93 8.56 24.63
C VAL A 4 -4.04 9.32 25.93
N ALA A 5 -5.20 9.91 26.19
CA ALA A 5 -5.52 10.58 27.45
C ALA A 5 -5.77 9.54 28.56
N HIS A 6 -4.69 8.94 29.07
CA HIS A 6 -4.72 7.91 30.11
C HIS A 6 -4.90 8.46 31.54
N SER A 7 -5.02 9.78 31.68
CA SER A 7 -5.19 10.49 32.94
C SER A 7 -5.96 11.80 32.72
N ASP A 8 -6.52 12.37 33.79
CA ASP A 8 -7.29 13.62 33.76
C ASP A 8 -6.42 14.89 33.60
N LEU A 9 -5.25 14.77 32.99
CA LEU A 9 -4.33 15.88 32.78
C LEU A 9 -4.96 16.91 31.80
N PRO A 10 -5.18 18.17 32.21
CA PRO A 10 -5.86 19.18 31.37
C PRO A 10 -5.15 19.46 30.04
N THR A 11 -3.85 19.16 29.95
CA THR A 11 -3.04 19.28 28.74
C THR A 11 -3.64 18.51 27.56
N PHE A 12 -4.28 17.36 27.78
CA PHE A 12 -4.92 16.59 26.71
C PHE A 12 -6.06 17.38 26.04
N ALA A 13 -6.90 18.06 26.82
CA ALA A 13 -7.98 18.88 26.29
C ALA A 13 -7.45 20.10 25.52
N ARG A 14 -6.36 20.70 26.00
CA ARG A 14 -5.69 21.81 25.31
C ARG A 14 -5.11 21.37 23.96
N LEU A 15 -4.38 20.25 23.92
CA LEU A 15 -3.80 19.71 22.68
C LEU A 15 -4.89 19.36 21.65
N ALA A 16 -6.01 18.78 22.09
CA ALA A 16 -7.15 18.51 21.20
C ALA A 16 -7.75 19.79 20.59
N GLN A 17 -7.80 20.89 21.36
CA GLN A 17 -8.25 22.20 20.84
C GLN A 17 -7.25 22.83 19.85
N GLU A 18 -5.96 22.50 19.99
CA GLU A 18 -4.90 22.92 19.07
C GLU A 18 -4.85 22.04 17.79
N GLY A 19 -5.70 21.01 17.69
CA GLY A 19 -5.83 20.14 16.52
C GLY A 19 -4.99 18.87 16.58
N GLU A 20 -4.33 18.59 17.71
CA GLU A 20 -3.65 17.32 17.92
C GLU A 20 -4.67 16.19 18.09
N ASP A 21 -4.34 15.05 17.51
CA ASP A 21 -5.18 13.86 17.58
C ASP A 21 -5.05 13.23 18.99
N VAL A 22 -6.08 13.34 19.82
CA VAL A 22 -6.09 12.84 21.20
C VAL A 22 -7.28 11.88 21.38
N LEU A 23 -6.98 10.63 21.74
CA LEU A 23 -7.97 9.60 22.00
C LEU A 23 -8.18 9.38 23.50
N ASN A 24 -9.40 8.99 23.88
CA ASN A 24 -9.66 8.46 25.21
C ASN A 24 -9.18 6.99 25.31
N VAL A 25 -9.01 6.49 26.54
CA VAL A 25 -8.48 5.14 26.80
C VAL A 25 -9.35 4.05 26.16
N GLU A 26 -10.68 4.19 26.23
CA GLU A 26 -11.60 3.22 25.64
C GLU A 26 -11.44 3.11 24.11
N ARG A 27 -11.29 4.23 23.39
CA ARG A 27 -11.04 4.20 21.93
C ARG A 27 -9.64 3.72 21.58
N ALA A 28 -8.64 4.03 22.42
CA ALA A 28 -7.28 3.54 22.22
C ALA A 28 -7.20 2.00 22.32
N GLN A 29 -7.98 1.40 23.21
CA GLN A 29 -8.08 -0.07 23.36
C GLN A 29 -8.77 -0.76 22.18
N HIS A 30 -9.61 -0.04 21.43
CA HIS A 30 -10.32 -0.52 20.25
C HIS A 30 -9.71 -0.02 18.94
N GLN A 31 -8.43 0.39 18.93
CA GLN A 31 -7.75 0.64 17.67
C GLN A 31 -7.60 -0.67 16.90
N ASP A 32 -8.59 -0.94 16.04
CA ASP A 32 -8.55 -2.03 15.10
C ASP A 32 -7.67 -1.60 13.93
N ILE A 33 -6.39 -1.92 14.02
CA ILE A 33 -5.43 -1.67 12.95
C ILE A 33 -5.71 -2.73 11.89
N ARG A 34 -6.67 -2.44 11.01
CA ARG A 34 -7.00 -3.34 9.91
C ARG A 34 -5.87 -3.41 8.88
N GLU A 35 -5.81 -4.54 8.20
CA GLU A 35 -4.93 -4.77 7.06
C GLU A 35 -5.29 -3.80 5.92
N LEU A 36 -4.28 -3.29 5.24
CA LEU A 36 -4.43 -2.41 4.08
C LEU A 36 -3.94 -3.14 2.84
N HIS A 37 -4.85 -3.38 1.90
CA HIS A 37 -4.57 -4.07 0.64
C HIS A 37 -4.29 -3.06 -0.47
N ILE A 38 -3.06 -3.10 -0.99
CA ILE A 38 -2.56 -2.16 -1.99
C ILE A 38 -2.27 -2.92 -3.28
N GLY A 39 -2.99 -2.60 -4.35
CA GLY A 39 -2.64 -3.08 -5.69
C GLY A 39 -1.45 -2.31 -6.26
N LEU A 40 -0.52 -3.02 -6.90
CA LEU A 40 0.58 -2.43 -7.67
C LEU A 40 0.47 -2.87 -9.14
N LEU A 41 -0.11 -2.01 -9.97
CA LEU A 41 -0.14 -2.20 -11.41
C LEU A 41 1.21 -1.79 -12.02
N ASN A 42 2.06 -2.78 -12.29
CA ASN A 42 3.41 -2.56 -12.83
C ASN A 42 3.44 -2.64 -14.36
N MET A 43 3.46 -1.48 -15.00
CA MET A 43 3.53 -1.31 -16.45
C MET A 43 4.94 -0.97 -16.96
N MET A 44 5.96 -1.05 -16.10
CA MET A 44 7.34 -0.77 -16.50
C MET A 44 7.88 -1.84 -17.44
N PRO A 45 8.81 -1.51 -18.36
CA PRO A 45 9.41 -2.48 -19.26
C PRO A 45 10.23 -3.53 -18.49
N ASP A 46 10.54 -4.66 -19.13
CA ASP A 46 11.19 -5.82 -18.51
C ASP A 46 12.48 -5.48 -17.74
N ALA A 47 13.32 -4.60 -18.31
CA ALA A 47 14.56 -4.15 -17.68
C ALA A 47 14.33 -3.39 -16.35
N ALA A 48 13.14 -2.82 -16.16
CA ALA A 48 12.75 -2.04 -14.99
C ALA A 48 11.75 -2.76 -14.08
N LEU A 49 11.23 -3.93 -14.44
CA LEU A 49 10.21 -4.66 -13.68
C LEU A 49 10.62 -4.89 -12.21
N ALA A 50 11.71 -5.63 -11.99
CA ALA A 50 12.20 -5.94 -10.64
C ALA A 50 12.79 -4.71 -9.88
N PRO A 51 13.51 -3.77 -10.54
CA PRO A 51 13.84 -2.49 -9.90
C PRO A 51 12.63 -1.73 -9.35
N THR A 52 11.54 -1.68 -10.12
CA THR A 52 10.30 -1.00 -9.74
C THR A 52 9.62 -1.68 -8.56
N GLU A 53 9.53 -3.01 -8.54
CA GLU A 53 9.05 -3.77 -7.38
C GLU A 53 9.80 -3.39 -6.11
N ARG A 54 11.14 -3.46 -6.15
CA ARG A 54 11.98 -3.13 -4.98
C ARG A 54 11.78 -1.68 -4.53
N GLN A 55 11.65 -0.75 -5.46
CA GLN A 55 11.42 0.65 -5.14
C GLN A 55 10.09 0.83 -4.39
N PHE A 56 8.99 0.29 -4.93
CA PHE A 56 7.68 0.45 -4.32
C PHE A 56 7.54 -0.32 -3.01
N MET A 57 8.04 -1.56 -2.93
CA MET A 57 8.04 -2.33 -1.68
C MET A 57 8.82 -1.62 -0.57
N ARG A 58 9.96 -0.97 -0.89
CA ARG A 58 10.70 -0.15 0.08
C ARG A 58 9.91 1.05 0.54
N LEU A 59 9.22 1.75 -0.36
CA LEU A 59 8.42 2.93 -0.02
C LEU A 59 7.21 2.55 0.85
N VAL A 60 6.43 1.55 0.44
CA VAL A 60 5.27 1.05 1.20
C VAL A 60 5.73 0.53 2.57
N GLY A 61 6.79 -0.29 2.61
CA GLY A 61 7.34 -0.83 3.85
C GLY A 61 7.95 0.22 4.79
N SER A 62 8.39 1.37 4.25
CA SER A 62 8.86 2.51 5.05
C SER A 62 7.73 3.36 5.65
N GLY A 63 6.48 3.02 5.35
CA GLY A 63 5.29 3.69 5.84
C GLY A 63 5.07 3.53 7.35
N ASN A 64 3.83 3.79 7.78
CA ASN A 64 3.46 3.68 9.19
C ASN A 64 3.74 2.27 9.73
N ARG A 65 4.72 2.13 10.62
CA ARG A 65 5.18 0.87 11.22
C ARG A 65 4.10 0.07 11.97
N ILE A 66 2.97 0.70 12.26
CA ILE A 66 1.85 0.08 12.96
C ILE A 66 0.88 -0.60 11.99
N ALA A 67 0.73 -0.08 10.77
CA ALA A 67 -0.19 -0.64 9.78
C ALA A 67 0.39 -1.88 9.09
N GLN A 68 -0.44 -2.89 8.87
CA GLN A 68 -0.09 -4.08 8.09
C GLN A 68 -0.47 -3.86 6.63
N PHE A 69 0.54 -3.77 5.76
CA PHE A 69 0.33 -3.54 4.33
C PHE A 69 0.51 -4.85 3.56
N TYR A 70 -0.51 -5.20 2.77
CA TYR A 70 -0.47 -6.28 1.80
C TYR A 70 -0.34 -5.67 0.42
N VAL A 71 0.70 -6.04 -0.32
CA VAL A 71 0.96 -5.50 -1.66
C VAL A 71 0.72 -6.60 -2.68
N HIS A 72 -0.18 -6.30 -3.61
CA HIS A 72 -0.64 -7.21 -4.65
C HIS A 72 -0.13 -6.74 -6.02
N PRO A 73 1.04 -7.21 -6.48
CA PRO A 73 1.55 -6.86 -7.80
C PRO A 73 0.71 -7.53 -8.89
N PHE A 74 0.33 -6.75 -9.91
CA PHE A 74 -0.36 -7.26 -11.09
C PHE A 74 0.06 -6.49 -12.35
N SER A 75 -0.18 -7.09 -13.51
CA SER A 75 0.11 -6.54 -14.83
C SER A 75 -1.00 -6.94 -15.79
N PHE A 76 -1.16 -6.21 -16.89
CA PHE A 76 -2.09 -6.59 -17.95
C PHE A 76 -1.42 -7.53 -18.95
N ASP A 77 -2.18 -8.49 -19.45
CA ASP A 77 -1.78 -9.42 -20.52
C ASP A 77 -1.55 -8.70 -21.86
N SER A 78 -2.11 -7.50 -22.02
CA SER A 78 -1.94 -6.67 -23.22
C SER A 78 -0.56 -6.02 -23.32
N ILE A 79 0.28 -6.11 -22.28
CA ILE A 79 1.64 -5.59 -22.29
C ILE A 79 2.57 -6.70 -22.78
N GLU A 80 3.22 -6.49 -23.92
CA GLU A 80 4.20 -7.45 -24.44
C GLU A 80 5.39 -7.58 -23.48
N ARG A 81 5.74 -8.82 -23.16
CA ARG A 81 6.83 -9.20 -22.25
C ARG A 81 7.78 -10.17 -22.92
N GLY A 82 9.06 -10.05 -22.63
CA GLY A 82 10.05 -11.10 -22.90
C GLY A 82 9.84 -12.32 -22.00
N GLU A 83 10.42 -13.45 -22.40
CA GLU A 83 10.25 -14.76 -21.75
C GLU A 83 10.49 -14.72 -20.23
N GLN A 84 11.63 -14.16 -19.79
CA GLN A 84 11.97 -14.09 -18.36
C GLN A 84 10.99 -13.23 -17.55
N ALA A 85 10.50 -12.12 -18.13
CA ALA A 85 9.55 -11.24 -17.47
C ALA A 85 8.16 -11.90 -17.39
N ALA A 86 7.74 -12.60 -18.44
CA ALA A 86 6.51 -13.36 -18.45
C ALA A 86 6.52 -14.49 -17.41
N GLU A 87 7.62 -15.25 -17.30
CA GLU A 87 7.80 -16.28 -16.26
C GLU A 87 7.75 -15.69 -14.84
N HIS A 88 8.41 -14.55 -14.61
CA HIS A 88 8.39 -13.86 -13.32
C HIS A 88 6.98 -13.39 -12.96
N ILE A 89 6.27 -12.76 -13.90
CA ILE A 89 4.88 -12.32 -13.70
C ILE A 89 3.99 -13.53 -13.40
N HIS A 90 4.07 -14.59 -14.21
CA HIS A 90 3.25 -15.79 -13.99
C HIS A 90 3.46 -16.42 -12.61
N LYS A 91 4.68 -16.35 -12.08
CA LYS A 91 5.03 -16.95 -10.79
C LYS A 91 4.66 -16.08 -9.57
N TYR A 92 4.70 -14.76 -9.70
CA TYR A 92 4.67 -13.84 -8.56
C TYR A 92 3.56 -12.80 -8.59
N TYR A 93 2.89 -12.61 -9.73
CA TYR A 93 1.85 -11.59 -9.88
C TYR A 93 0.46 -12.22 -9.77
N GLU A 94 -0.48 -11.42 -9.28
CA GLU A 94 -1.89 -11.79 -9.16
C GLU A 94 -2.67 -11.36 -10.40
N SER A 95 -3.81 -12.02 -10.66
CA SER A 95 -4.67 -11.63 -11.75
C SER A 95 -5.52 -10.42 -11.38
N PHE A 96 -5.77 -9.53 -12.34
CA PHE A 96 -6.62 -8.36 -12.12
C PHE A 96 -8.06 -8.78 -11.75
N ALA A 97 -8.56 -9.87 -12.31
CA ALA A 97 -9.90 -10.37 -12.02
C ALA A 97 -10.05 -10.76 -10.54
N ASP A 98 -9.08 -11.49 -9.98
CA ASP A 98 -9.11 -11.90 -8.58
C ASP A 98 -9.05 -10.69 -7.64
N LEU A 99 -8.21 -9.70 -7.98
CA LEU A 99 -8.09 -8.46 -7.19
C LEU A 99 -9.35 -7.60 -7.25
N GLN A 100 -10.06 -7.59 -8.38
CA GLN A 100 -11.31 -6.87 -8.53
C GLN A 100 -12.40 -7.45 -7.62
N GLU A 101 -12.43 -8.77 -7.43
CA GLU A 101 -13.37 -9.44 -6.53
C GLU A 101 -13.03 -9.23 -5.05
N GLN A 102 -11.74 -9.28 -4.69
CA GLN A 102 -11.28 -9.08 -3.31
C GLN A 102 -11.46 -7.63 -2.82
N GLY A 103 -11.31 -6.66 -3.73
CA GLY A 103 -11.29 -5.25 -3.40
C GLY A 103 -9.94 -4.78 -2.86
N LEU A 104 -9.60 -3.52 -3.13
CA LEU A 104 -8.34 -2.91 -2.72
C LEU A 104 -8.61 -1.59 -2.01
N ASP A 105 -7.82 -1.30 -0.98
CA ASP A 105 -7.87 -0.02 -0.26
C ASP A 105 -7.18 1.10 -1.05
N ALA A 106 -6.14 0.75 -1.80
CA ALA A 106 -5.37 1.67 -2.61
C ALA A 106 -4.85 0.98 -3.88
N LEU A 107 -4.58 1.80 -4.89
CA LEU A 107 -4.00 1.36 -6.15
C LEU A 107 -2.84 2.26 -6.53
N ILE A 108 -1.69 1.65 -6.81
CA ILE A 108 -0.51 2.29 -7.36
C ILE A 108 -0.40 1.85 -8.82
N ILE A 109 -0.41 2.83 -9.72
CA ILE A 109 -0.18 2.61 -11.16
C ILE A 109 1.18 3.20 -11.50
N THR A 110 2.10 2.37 -11.99
CA THR A 110 3.44 2.86 -12.36
C THR A 110 3.39 3.70 -13.63
N GLY A 111 4.49 4.40 -13.92
CA GLY A 111 4.73 4.84 -15.29
C GLY A 111 4.79 3.67 -16.26
N ALA A 112 4.69 3.97 -17.54
CA ALA A 112 4.90 3.02 -18.63
C ALA A 112 5.84 3.65 -19.65
N ASN A 113 6.69 2.82 -20.27
CA ASN A 113 7.36 3.22 -21.50
C ASN A 113 6.45 2.84 -22.67
N VAL A 114 5.44 3.65 -22.94
CA VAL A 114 4.58 3.49 -24.10
C VAL A 114 5.40 3.79 -25.35
N VAL A 115 6.02 2.75 -25.90
CA VAL A 115 6.54 2.80 -27.26
C VAL A 115 5.32 2.74 -28.16
N GLY A 116 4.77 3.91 -28.48
CA GLY A 116 3.75 4.02 -29.51
C GLY A 116 4.35 3.71 -30.88
N PRO A 117 3.51 3.37 -31.88
CA PRO A 117 3.92 3.43 -33.28
C PRO A 117 4.42 4.82 -33.68
#